data_AF-A0A2E4EAI7-F1
#
_entry.id   AF-A0A2E4EAI7-F1
#
_cell.length_a   1.000
_cell.length_b   1.000
_cell.length_c   1.000
_cell.angle_alpha   90.00
_cell.angle_beta   90.00
_cell.angle_gamma   90.00
#
_symmetry.space_group_name_H-M   'P 1'
#
loop_
_entity.id
_entity.type
_entity.pdbx_description
1 polymer ?
#
loop_
_entity_poly.entity_id
_entity_poly.type
_entity_poly.pdbx_seq_one_letter_code
_entity_poly.pdbx_strand_id
1 'polypeptide(L)'
;MKTNRSLKFATIALVALGLSACGGGGGSDTVTENGTPSTGNGNGNGGTTTPTAMTGSIDQSSASIAENGSAEFVITTKDKDQALDVTVSSQPSVGSVDYSVSGDTVSITYTVGDITQASTGDFTIQVQDKDDTLEYSVSVAIENTSAEAVIAQAQALITTVEAQSFTNDIELVGESYVALQFIGGDIDGATKTTHTNKLSDAVSALKNTLYSGNGALSKDALSDSITAYQNGSKDETALQSSIDDVIAQVNEPAASLLAVINEISEASGNTPALPSYKVTVSSEAVSGFIGNSDYGQWEGETWVFADNYSIVEDAASTPCFQ
;
A
#
# COMPACT_ATOMS: atom_id res chain seq x y z
N MET A 1 10.23 37.76 11.85
CA MET A 1 8.97 37.99 11.10
C MET A 1 8.35 36.62 10.89
N LYS A 2 7.29 36.30 11.64
CA LYS A 2 6.62 34.99 11.58
C LYS A 2 5.65 34.99 10.41
N THR A 3 5.82 34.05 9.48
CA THR A 3 4.81 33.80 8.44
C THR A 3 4.36 32.35 8.58
N ASN A 4 3.19 32.17 9.17
CA ASN A 4 2.42 30.94 9.15
C ASN A 4 2.10 30.57 7.69
N ARG A 5 2.30 29.31 7.32
CA ARG A 5 1.67 28.71 6.14
C ARG A 5 1.15 27.31 6.48
N SER A 6 -0.06 27.30 7.01
CA SER A 6 -1.02 26.22 6.83
C SER A 6 -1.50 26.20 5.37
N LEU A 7 -1.30 25.12 4.63
CA LEU A 7 -2.16 24.78 3.47
C LEU A 7 -1.92 23.31 3.07
N LYS A 8 -2.75 22.38 3.58
CA LYS A 8 -3.88 21.72 2.90
C LYS A 8 -3.46 20.48 2.08
N PHE A 9 -3.72 19.32 2.68
CA PHE A 9 -3.97 18.05 2.03
C PHE A 9 -4.90 18.23 0.82
N ALA A 10 -4.48 17.74 -0.34
CA ALA A 10 -5.33 17.57 -1.51
C ALA A 10 -5.28 16.10 -1.93
N THR A 11 -6.14 15.32 -1.29
CA THR A 11 -6.59 13.99 -1.72
C THR A 11 -7.19 14.11 -3.11
N ILE A 12 -6.56 13.51 -4.13
CA ILE A 12 -7.18 13.37 -5.45
C ILE A 12 -8.02 12.08 -5.41
N ALA A 13 -9.26 12.24 -4.98
CA ALA A 13 -10.33 11.30 -5.27
C ALA A 13 -10.76 11.52 -6.72
N LEU A 14 -10.40 10.60 -7.63
CA LEU A 14 -10.93 10.64 -8.98
C LEU A 14 -12.32 10.00 -9.00
N VAL A 15 -13.31 10.88 -9.15
CA VAL A 15 -14.73 10.61 -9.31
C VAL A 15 -14.97 9.77 -10.58
N ALA A 16 -15.57 8.59 -10.43
CA ALA A 16 -16.24 7.87 -11.50
C ALA A 16 -17.75 7.81 -11.23
N LEU A 17 -18.46 8.85 -11.68
CA LEU A 17 -19.91 8.86 -11.93
C LEU A 17 -20.05 9.37 -13.37
N GLY A 18 -20.71 8.74 -14.32
CA GLY A 18 -21.47 7.49 -14.41
C GLY A 18 -22.00 7.42 -15.86
N LEU A 19 -22.67 6.33 -16.22
CA LEU A 19 -23.83 6.21 -17.12
C LEU A 19 -23.90 4.78 -17.69
N SER A 20 -24.50 3.86 -16.93
CA SER A 20 -25.15 2.68 -17.49
C SER A 20 -26.66 2.88 -17.45
N ALA A 21 -27.19 3.53 -18.48
CA ALA A 21 -28.61 3.48 -18.80
C ALA A 21 -28.87 2.22 -19.63
N CYS A 22 -29.28 1.14 -18.95
CA CYS A 22 -30.02 0.02 -19.52
C CYS A 22 -31.50 0.29 -19.14
N GLY A 23 -32.47 0.41 -20.04
CA GLY A 23 -32.74 -0.44 -21.18
C GLY A 23 -33.73 -1.52 -20.75
N GLY A 24 -35.03 -1.20 -20.70
CA GLY A 24 -36.07 -2.15 -20.29
C GLY A 24 -37.46 -1.74 -20.77
N GLY A 25 -37.77 -2.11 -22.02
CA GLY A 25 -39.12 -2.13 -22.55
C GLY A 25 -39.77 -3.50 -22.31
N GLY A 26 -41.07 -3.52 -22.07
CA GLY A 26 -41.87 -4.74 -21.99
C GLY A 26 -43.35 -4.38 -22.08
N GLY A 27 -43.96 -4.65 -23.24
CA GLY A 27 -45.37 -4.38 -23.51
C GLY A 27 -46.29 -5.28 -22.70
N SER A 28 -47.41 -4.72 -22.25
CA SER A 28 -48.54 -5.46 -21.70
C SER A 28 -49.58 -5.66 -22.80
N ASP A 29 -49.77 -6.91 -23.20
CA ASP A 29 -50.90 -7.35 -24.02
C ASP A 29 -52.21 -7.05 -23.29
N THR A 30 -53.05 -6.23 -23.92
CA THR A 30 -54.47 -6.14 -23.59
C THR A 30 -55.17 -7.41 -24.08
N VAL A 31 -55.40 -8.36 -23.18
CA VAL A 31 -56.42 -9.38 -23.40
C VAL A 31 -57.77 -8.77 -23.06
N THR A 32 -58.52 -8.45 -24.12
CA THR A 32 -59.97 -8.32 -24.07
C THR A 32 -60.59 -9.67 -23.73
N GLU A 33 -61.33 -9.76 -22.64
CA GLU A 33 -62.50 -10.64 -22.58
C GLU A 33 -63.53 -10.10 -21.58
N ASN A 34 -64.52 -9.42 -22.15
CA ASN A 34 -65.71 -8.94 -21.47
C ASN A 34 -66.73 -10.10 -21.51
N GLY A 35 -66.69 -10.96 -20.50
CA GLY A 35 -67.63 -12.08 -20.31
C GLY A 35 -68.60 -11.82 -19.16
N THR A 36 -69.88 -11.80 -19.48
CA THR A 36 -71.06 -11.59 -18.61
C THR A 36 -71.10 -12.38 -17.28
N PRO A 37 -71.80 -11.86 -16.25
CA PRO A 37 -71.90 -12.49 -14.93
C PRO A 37 -72.82 -13.72 -14.98
N SER A 38 -72.28 -14.88 -14.61
CA SER A 38 -73.07 -16.09 -14.33
C SER A 38 -73.26 -16.25 -12.82
N THR A 39 -74.52 -16.23 -12.40
CA THR A 39 -74.96 -16.53 -11.04
C THR A 39 -74.75 -18.01 -10.72
N GLY A 40 -73.85 -18.32 -9.79
CA GLY A 40 -73.59 -19.67 -9.29
C GLY A 40 -73.63 -19.69 -7.77
N ASN A 41 -74.66 -20.34 -7.23
CA ASN A 41 -74.95 -20.52 -5.82
C ASN A 41 -74.15 -21.72 -5.28
N GLY A 42 -73.50 -21.57 -4.11
CA GLY A 42 -73.33 -22.67 -3.14
C GLY A 42 -72.01 -23.46 -3.10
N ASN A 43 -71.65 -23.75 -1.85
CA ASN A 43 -70.74 -24.77 -1.31
C ASN A 43 -69.23 -24.50 -1.26
N GLY A 44 -68.78 -24.36 -0.01
CA GLY A 44 -67.37 -24.29 0.36
C GLY A 44 -66.62 -25.59 0.05
N ASN A 45 -65.35 -25.41 -0.26
CA ASN A 45 -64.33 -26.41 -0.08
C ASN A 45 -63.04 -25.67 0.28
N GLY A 46 -62.27 -26.25 1.22
CA GLY A 46 -61.22 -25.58 1.99
C GLY A 46 -60.31 -24.69 1.16
N GLY A 47 -60.20 -23.42 1.59
CA GLY A 47 -59.16 -22.53 1.10
C GLY A 47 -57.81 -23.14 1.47
N THR A 48 -57.16 -23.78 0.51
CA THR A 48 -55.71 -23.90 0.52
C THR A 48 -55.21 -22.46 0.46
N THR A 49 -54.76 -21.92 1.59
CA THR A 49 -53.93 -20.72 1.56
C THR A 49 -52.74 -21.07 0.69
N THR A 50 -52.66 -20.49 -0.51
CA THR A 50 -51.45 -20.56 -1.32
C THR A 50 -50.30 -20.11 -0.42
N PRO A 51 -49.25 -20.93 -0.22
CA PRO A 51 -48.08 -20.51 0.54
C PRO A 51 -47.62 -19.16 -0.02
N THR A 52 -47.38 -18.20 0.87
CA THR A 52 -46.82 -16.92 0.45
C THR A 52 -45.34 -17.20 0.19
N ALA A 53 -44.88 -16.96 -1.03
CA ALA A 53 -43.49 -17.24 -1.39
C ALA A 53 -42.56 -16.44 -0.48
N MET A 54 -41.51 -17.09 0.01
CA MET A 54 -40.46 -16.43 0.79
C MET A 54 -39.91 -15.24 0.00
N THR A 55 -39.77 -14.11 0.67
CA THR A 55 -39.12 -12.93 0.10
C THR A 55 -37.95 -12.51 0.96
N GLY A 56 -36.98 -11.82 0.36
CA GLY A 56 -35.87 -11.28 1.14
C GLY A 56 -35.13 -10.16 0.42
N SER A 57 -34.37 -9.42 1.20
CA SER A 57 -33.49 -8.34 0.73
C SER A 57 -32.14 -8.43 1.43
N ILE A 58 -31.08 -8.19 0.67
CA ILE A 58 -29.74 -7.98 1.18
C ILE A 58 -29.50 -6.48 1.38
N ASP A 59 -28.82 -6.12 2.46
CA ASP A 59 -28.49 -4.73 2.81
C ASP A 59 -27.46 -4.10 1.86
N GLN A 60 -26.47 -4.88 1.44
CA GLN A 60 -25.46 -4.50 0.46
C GLN A 60 -25.04 -5.72 -0.37
N SER A 61 -24.75 -5.51 -1.65
CA SER A 61 -24.30 -6.56 -2.57
C SER A 61 -22.83 -6.39 -2.96
N SER A 62 -22.10 -5.49 -2.32
CA SER A 62 -20.67 -5.34 -2.52
C SER A 62 -19.94 -4.72 -1.32
N ALA A 63 -18.64 -5.00 -1.21
CA ALA A 63 -17.75 -4.40 -0.21
C ALA A 63 -16.32 -4.27 -0.72
N SER A 64 -15.58 -3.29 -0.19
CA SER A 64 -14.11 -3.27 -0.27
C SER A 64 -13.55 -3.72 1.08
N ILE A 65 -12.60 -4.65 1.06
CA ILE A 65 -12.07 -5.31 2.26
C ILE A 65 -10.56 -5.25 2.20
N ALA A 66 -9.96 -4.55 3.15
CA ALA A 66 -8.52 -4.55 3.33
C ALA A 66 -8.00 -5.94 3.75
N GLU A 67 -6.75 -6.22 3.44
CA GLU A 67 -5.98 -7.33 4.02
C GLU A 67 -6.20 -7.39 5.54
N ASN A 68 -6.38 -8.61 6.07
CA ASN A 68 -6.72 -8.85 7.48
C ASN A 68 -8.02 -8.20 7.97
N GLY A 69 -8.88 -7.76 7.04
CA GLY A 69 -10.17 -7.16 7.30
C GLY A 69 -11.35 -8.10 7.10
N SER A 70 -12.56 -7.57 7.33
CA SER A 70 -13.82 -8.31 7.12
C SER A 70 -14.95 -7.39 6.70
N ALA A 71 -15.93 -7.93 5.97
CA ALA A 71 -17.21 -7.28 5.71
C ALA A 71 -18.38 -8.18 6.14
N GLU A 72 -19.46 -7.54 6.61
CA GLU A 72 -20.72 -8.21 6.94
C GLU A 72 -21.76 -7.92 5.86
N PHE A 73 -22.54 -8.93 5.49
CA PHE A 73 -23.70 -8.84 4.60
C PHE A 73 -24.91 -9.39 5.33
N VAL A 74 -25.99 -8.62 5.38
CA VAL A 74 -27.18 -8.96 6.15
C VAL A 74 -28.36 -9.17 5.22
N ILE A 75 -28.90 -10.39 5.23
CA ILE A 75 -30.11 -10.75 4.50
C ILE A 75 -31.28 -10.78 5.49
N THR A 76 -32.33 -10.04 5.19
CA THR A 76 -33.61 -10.11 5.90
C THR A 76 -34.62 -10.84 5.05
N THR A 77 -35.23 -11.88 5.59
CA THR A 77 -36.25 -12.71 4.94
C THR A 77 -37.63 -12.45 5.55
N LYS A 78 -38.69 -12.82 4.84
CA LYS A 78 -40.08 -12.79 5.30
C LYS A 78 -40.84 -13.98 4.74
N ASP A 79 -41.95 -14.29 5.39
CA ASP A 79 -42.90 -15.34 4.98
C ASP A 79 -42.24 -16.73 4.86
N LYS A 80 -41.24 -17.00 5.73
CA LYS A 80 -40.55 -18.29 5.79
C LYS A 80 -41.36 -19.33 6.54
N ASP A 81 -41.37 -20.56 6.04
CA ASP A 81 -42.15 -21.64 6.63
C ASP A 81 -41.37 -22.42 7.71
N GLN A 82 -40.02 -22.31 7.73
CA GLN A 82 -39.14 -23.00 8.69
C GLN A 82 -37.87 -22.20 9.07
N ALA A 83 -36.92 -22.86 9.75
CA ALA A 83 -35.57 -22.36 9.93
C ALA A 83 -34.86 -22.24 8.57
N LEU A 84 -34.01 -21.23 8.43
CA LEU A 84 -33.26 -20.98 7.20
C LEU A 84 -32.01 -21.84 7.18
N ASP A 85 -31.73 -22.44 6.02
CA ASP A 85 -30.45 -23.04 5.68
C ASP A 85 -29.67 -22.07 4.78
N VAL A 86 -28.35 -22.04 4.95
CA VAL A 86 -27.47 -21.09 4.27
C VAL A 86 -26.32 -21.84 3.63
N THR A 87 -26.21 -21.69 2.32
CA THR A 87 -25.07 -22.19 1.55
C THR A 87 -24.36 -21.03 0.88
N VAL A 88 -23.03 -21.00 1.01
CA VAL A 88 -22.18 -20.03 0.32
C VAL A 88 -21.26 -20.77 -0.65
N SER A 89 -21.20 -20.28 -1.89
CA SER A 89 -20.44 -20.90 -2.97
C SER A 89 -19.66 -19.87 -3.79
N SER A 90 -18.70 -20.36 -4.58
CA SER A 90 -17.88 -19.56 -5.50
C SER A 90 -16.99 -18.48 -4.86
N GLN A 91 -16.77 -18.54 -3.54
CA GLN A 91 -15.99 -17.52 -2.82
C GLN A 91 -14.52 -17.41 -3.27
N PRO A 92 -13.92 -16.20 -3.21
CA PRO A 92 -12.50 -16.04 -3.46
C PRO A 92 -11.67 -16.85 -2.45
N SER A 93 -10.59 -17.48 -2.93
CA SER A 93 -9.76 -18.40 -2.14
C SER A 93 -8.94 -17.74 -1.03
N VAL A 94 -8.88 -16.41 -1.02
CA VAL A 94 -8.05 -15.60 -0.11
C VAL A 94 -8.77 -15.23 1.20
N GLY A 95 -9.97 -15.76 1.41
CA GLY A 95 -10.76 -15.50 2.60
C GLY A 95 -11.66 -16.65 2.99
N SER A 96 -12.36 -16.48 4.11
CA SER A 96 -13.31 -17.44 4.67
C SER A 96 -14.65 -16.76 4.95
N VAL A 97 -15.73 -17.50 4.73
CA VAL A 97 -17.08 -17.07 5.09
C VAL A 97 -17.54 -17.79 6.34
N ASP A 98 -18.03 -17.01 7.29
CA ASP A 98 -18.84 -17.47 8.41
C ASP A 98 -20.27 -16.93 8.27
N TYR A 99 -21.24 -17.61 8.85
CA TYR A 99 -22.61 -17.12 8.88
C TYR A 99 -23.31 -17.43 10.20
N SER A 100 -24.34 -16.64 10.49
CA SER A 100 -25.28 -16.89 11.58
C SER A 100 -26.71 -16.57 11.16
N VAL A 101 -27.66 -17.33 11.71
CA VAL A 101 -29.09 -17.16 11.48
C VAL A 101 -29.77 -16.80 12.80
N SER A 102 -30.47 -15.68 12.82
CA SER A 102 -31.23 -15.20 13.99
C SER A 102 -32.62 -14.76 13.56
N GLY A 103 -33.60 -15.65 13.74
CA GLY A 103 -34.98 -15.41 13.33
C GLY A 103 -35.09 -15.27 11.82
N ASP A 104 -35.42 -14.07 11.36
CA ASP A 104 -35.63 -13.73 9.95
C ASP A 104 -34.36 -13.14 9.29
N THR A 105 -33.29 -13.01 10.06
CA THR A 105 -32.05 -12.37 9.64
C THR A 105 -30.93 -13.40 9.50
N VAL A 106 -30.20 -13.32 8.39
CA VAL A 106 -28.96 -14.06 8.13
C VAL A 106 -27.82 -13.03 8.05
N SER A 107 -26.83 -13.14 8.93
CA SER A 107 -25.59 -12.37 8.87
C SER A 107 -24.49 -13.24 8.27
N ILE A 108 -23.89 -12.79 7.17
CA ILE A 108 -22.74 -13.40 6.51
C ILE A 108 -21.53 -12.52 6.78
N THR A 109 -20.45 -13.08 7.32
CA THR A 109 -19.18 -12.37 7.50
C THR A 109 -18.13 -12.99 6.58
N TYR A 110 -17.59 -12.19 5.67
CA TYR A 110 -16.43 -12.58 4.86
C TYR A 110 -15.17 -11.95 5.46
N THR A 111 -14.20 -12.78 5.82
CA THR A 111 -12.92 -12.37 6.41
C THR A 111 -11.79 -12.69 5.45
N VAL A 112 -10.90 -11.72 5.23
CA VAL A 112 -9.70 -11.84 4.39
C VAL A 112 -8.50 -12.00 5.30
N GLY A 113 -7.59 -12.92 4.97
CA GLY A 113 -6.32 -13.08 5.69
C GLY A 113 -5.20 -12.24 5.09
N ASP A 114 -3.95 -12.67 5.30
CA ASP A 114 -2.79 -12.13 4.57
C ASP A 114 -2.89 -12.47 3.08
N ILE A 115 -2.57 -11.53 2.21
CA ILE A 115 -2.64 -11.70 0.75
C ILE A 115 -1.38 -11.14 0.10
N THR A 116 -1.00 -11.71 -1.04
CA THR A 116 0.18 -11.24 -1.80
C THR A 116 -0.18 -10.38 -3.00
N GLN A 117 -1.47 -10.19 -3.26
CA GLN A 117 -1.98 -9.38 -4.36
C GLN A 117 -3.42 -8.96 -4.11
N ALA A 118 -3.77 -7.76 -4.57
CA ALA A 118 -5.15 -7.32 -4.64
C ALA A 118 -5.94 -8.23 -5.59
N SER A 119 -7.21 -8.46 -5.29
CA SER A 119 -8.07 -9.30 -6.12
C SER A 119 -9.51 -8.83 -6.06
N THR A 120 -10.31 -9.25 -7.03
CA THR A 120 -11.76 -9.12 -6.98
C THR A 120 -12.37 -10.50 -7.14
N GLY A 121 -13.56 -10.67 -6.57
CA GLY A 121 -14.33 -11.87 -6.82
C GLY A 121 -15.75 -11.75 -6.34
N ASP A 122 -16.56 -12.71 -6.78
CA ASP A 122 -17.97 -12.78 -6.44
C ASP A 122 -18.21 -14.04 -5.62
N PHE A 123 -19.16 -14.01 -4.70
CA PHE A 123 -19.68 -15.23 -4.08
C PHE A 123 -21.20 -15.22 -4.06
N THR A 124 -21.76 -16.41 -4.10
CA THR A 124 -23.20 -16.63 -4.16
C THR A 124 -23.69 -17.13 -2.81
N ILE A 125 -24.64 -16.41 -2.23
CA ILE A 125 -25.32 -16.78 -0.99
C ILE A 125 -26.70 -17.34 -1.37
N GLN A 126 -26.96 -18.59 -1.03
CA GLN A 126 -28.28 -19.18 -1.09
C GLN A 126 -28.87 -19.25 0.32
N VAL A 127 -30.04 -18.65 0.48
CA VAL A 127 -30.86 -18.74 1.70
C VAL A 127 -32.10 -19.54 1.33
N GLN A 128 -32.23 -20.70 1.95
CA GLN A 128 -33.26 -21.67 1.63
C GLN A 128 -34.14 -21.93 2.86
N ASP A 129 -35.45 -22.00 2.67
CA ASP A 129 -36.35 -22.63 3.62
C ASP A 129 -36.81 -24.00 3.10
N LYS A 130 -37.95 -24.51 3.54
CA LYS A 130 -38.42 -25.82 3.09
C LYS A 130 -38.75 -25.85 1.59
N ASP A 131 -39.39 -24.79 1.11
CA ASP A 131 -40.14 -24.79 -0.15
C ASP A 131 -39.57 -23.76 -1.14
N ASP A 132 -38.87 -22.74 -0.66
CA ASP A 132 -38.32 -21.64 -1.45
C ASP A 132 -36.80 -21.47 -1.28
N THR A 133 -36.16 -20.88 -2.29
CA THR A 133 -34.73 -20.54 -2.28
C THR A 133 -34.53 -19.14 -2.83
N LEU A 134 -33.81 -18.31 -2.07
CA LEU A 134 -33.37 -16.99 -2.48
C LEU A 134 -31.87 -17.03 -2.73
N GLU A 135 -31.45 -16.38 -3.82
CA GLU A 135 -30.05 -16.34 -4.23
C GLU A 135 -29.59 -14.88 -4.34
N TYR A 136 -28.44 -14.59 -3.73
CA TYR A 136 -27.80 -13.28 -3.75
C TYR A 136 -26.37 -13.42 -4.26
N SER A 137 -26.00 -12.57 -5.21
CA SER A 137 -24.61 -12.44 -5.63
C SER A 137 -23.99 -11.24 -4.92
N VAL A 138 -22.82 -11.45 -4.31
CA VAL A 138 -22.06 -10.43 -3.61
C VAL A 138 -20.70 -10.29 -4.26
N SER A 139 -20.30 -9.05 -4.57
CA SER A 139 -19.00 -8.73 -5.15
C SER A 139 -18.06 -8.12 -4.10
N VAL A 140 -16.87 -8.68 -3.95
CA VAL A 140 -15.84 -8.15 -3.05
C VAL A 140 -14.63 -7.64 -3.82
N ALA A 141 -14.15 -6.46 -3.46
CA ALA A 141 -12.85 -5.96 -3.83
C ALA A 141 -11.91 -6.13 -2.62
N ILE A 142 -10.78 -6.78 -2.83
CA ILE A 142 -9.84 -7.14 -1.77
C ILE A 142 -8.57 -6.35 -1.99
N GLU A 143 -8.24 -5.50 -1.02
CA GLU A 143 -7.12 -4.55 -1.08
C GLU A 143 -5.90 -5.13 -0.37
N ASN A 144 -4.76 -5.19 -1.06
CA ASN A 144 -3.48 -5.53 -0.44
C ASN A 144 -2.84 -4.25 0.12
N THR A 145 -3.04 -4.02 1.42
CA THR A 145 -2.55 -2.81 2.10
C THR A 145 -1.06 -2.89 2.44
N SER A 146 -0.47 -4.07 2.66
CA SER A 146 0.98 -4.21 2.83
C SER A 146 1.75 -3.81 1.58
N ALA A 147 1.24 -4.17 0.40
CA ALA A 147 1.88 -3.78 -0.86
C ALA A 147 1.87 -2.27 -1.11
N GLU A 148 0.96 -1.49 -0.52
CA GLU A 148 0.99 -0.03 -0.65
C GLU A 148 2.29 0.55 -0.07
N ALA A 149 2.74 0.04 1.07
CA ALA A 149 4.00 0.44 1.68
C ALA A 149 5.20 0.06 0.81
N VAL A 150 5.20 -1.16 0.25
CA VAL A 150 6.26 -1.64 -0.65
C VAL A 150 6.32 -0.83 -1.94
N ILE A 151 5.17 -0.50 -2.54
CA ILE A 151 5.09 0.37 -3.72
C ILE A 151 5.62 1.76 -3.39
N ALA A 152 5.26 2.34 -2.24
CA ALA A 152 5.75 3.65 -1.83
C ALA A 152 7.28 3.67 -1.67
N GLN A 153 7.87 2.63 -1.08
CA GLN A 153 9.33 2.47 -1.01
C GLN A 153 9.97 2.40 -2.40
N ALA A 154 9.40 1.60 -3.32
CA ALA A 154 9.90 1.52 -4.69
C ALA A 154 9.81 2.88 -5.42
N GLN A 155 8.74 3.64 -5.19
CA GLN A 155 8.57 4.99 -5.73
C GLN A 155 9.60 5.98 -5.16
N ALA A 156 9.86 5.95 -3.85
CA ALA A 156 10.90 6.76 -3.23
C ALA A 156 12.27 6.48 -3.87
N LEU A 157 12.61 5.20 -4.09
CA LEU A 157 13.84 4.82 -4.80
C LEU A 157 13.86 5.31 -6.24
N ILE A 158 12.76 5.22 -6.99
CA ILE A 158 12.65 5.77 -8.35
C ILE A 158 13.00 7.26 -8.35
N THR A 159 12.44 8.03 -7.43
CA THR A 159 12.73 9.47 -7.28
C THR A 159 14.20 9.71 -6.95
N THR A 160 14.78 8.93 -6.04
CA THR A 160 16.22 9.03 -5.68
C THR A 160 17.16 8.65 -6.83
N VAL A 161 16.81 7.62 -7.62
CA VAL A 161 17.56 7.25 -8.83
C VAL A 161 17.53 8.40 -9.84
N GLU A 162 16.34 8.94 -10.11
CA GLU A 162 16.15 10.04 -11.07
C GLU A 162 16.88 11.33 -10.66
N ALA A 163 16.84 11.65 -9.37
CA ALA A 163 17.55 12.80 -8.80
C ALA A 163 19.06 12.56 -8.63
N GLN A 164 19.53 11.32 -8.83
CA GLN A 164 20.91 10.90 -8.57
C GLN A 164 21.39 11.22 -7.14
N SER A 165 20.51 11.06 -6.15
CA SER A 165 20.68 11.60 -4.80
C SER A 165 21.00 10.57 -3.71
N PHE A 166 21.29 9.30 -4.06
CA PHE A 166 21.57 8.23 -3.09
C PHE A 166 22.72 8.51 -2.13
N THR A 167 23.62 9.42 -2.51
CA THR A 167 24.86 9.71 -1.77
C THR A 167 24.85 11.08 -1.12
N ASN A 168 23.75 11.83 -1.23
CA ASN A 168 23.73 13.23 -0.83
C ASN A 168 23.94 13.40 0.68
N ASP A 169 23.36 12.55 1.51
CA ASP A 169 23.51 12.63 2.97
C ASP A 169 24.97 12.36 3.39
N ILE A 170 25.60 11.29 2.88
CA ILE A 170 27.00 10.96 3.17
C ILE A 170 27.99 11.98 2.58
N GLU A 171 27.69 12.54 1.40
CA GLU A 171 28.45 13.65 0.81
C GLU A 171 28.41 14.87 1.74
N LEU A 172 27.23 15.27 2.22
CA LEU A 172 27.06 16.40 3.14
C LEU A 172 27.78 16.17 4.48
N VAL A 173 27.78 14.95 5.01
CA VAL A 173 28.57 14.61 6.22
C VAL A 173 30.06 14.81 5.96
N GLY A 174 30.57 14.30 4.84
CA GLY A 174 31.98 14.47 4.45
C GLY A 174 32.36 15.95 4.29
N GLU A 175 31.52 16.75 3.63
CA GLU A 175 31.74 18.20 3.48
C GLU A 175 31.76 18.91 4.84
N SER A 176 30.85 18.52 5.73
CA SER A 176 30.76 19.06 7.09
C SER A 176 32.01 18.73 7.90
N TYR A 177 32.57 17.53 7.77
CA TYR A 177 33.81 17.15 8.47
C TYR A 177 34.97 18.04 8.04
N VAL A 178 35.16 18.22 6.73
CA VAL A 178 36.22 19.10 6.20
C VAL A 178 36.03 20.54 6.67
N ALA A 179 34.79 21.03 6.67
CA ALA A 179 34.47 22.39 7.11
C ALA A 179 34.76 22.60 8.61
N LEU A 180 34.30 21.69 9.47
CA LEU A 180 34.51 21.79 10.92
C LEU A 180 35.98 21.69 11.30
N GLN A 181 36.73 20.76 10.71
CA GLN A 181 38.16 20.61 10.98
C GLN A 181 38.93 21.87 10.60
N PHE A 182 38.59 22.49 9.48
CA PHE A 182 39.25 23.72 9.05
C PHE A 182 38.88 24.92 9.95
N ILE A 183 37.60 25.08 10.28
CA ILE A 183 37.12 26.17 11.15
C ILE A 183 37.66 25.99 12.58
N GLY A 184 37.74 24.75 13.07
CA GLY A 184 38.30 24.39 14.36
C GLY A 184 39.82 24.54 14.45
N GLY A 185 40.50 24.68 13.31
CA GLY A 185 41.96 24.81 13.23
C GLY A 185 42.72 23.48 13.32
N ASP A 186 42.03 22.35 13.19
CA ASP A 186 42.62 21.01 13.18
C ASP A 186 43.40 20.75 11.88
N ILE A 187 42.98 21.37 10.78
CA ILE A 187 43.65 21.30 9.47
C ILE A 187 43.93 22.69 8.90
N ASP A 188 45.00 22.79 8.10
CA ASP A 188 45.34 24.01 7.37
C ASP A 188 44.59 24.12 6.02
N GLY A 189 44.79 25.24 5.31
CA GLY A 189 44.13 25.48 4.02
C GLY A 189 44.58 24.52 2.90
N ALA A 190 45.79 23.98 2.96
CA ALA A 190 46.29 23.01 1.99
C ALA A 190 45.63 21.65 2.21
N THR A 191 45.61 21.17 3.46
CA THR A 191 44.92 19.93 3.86
C THR A 191 43.43 20.00 3.58
N LYS A 192 42.77 21.14 3.84
CA LYS A 192 41.37 21.37 3.44
C LYS A 192 41.18 21.10 1.94
N THR A 193 42.02 21.70 1.10
CA THR A 193 41.95 21.52 -0.37
C THR A 193 42.14 20.05 -0.74
N THR A 194 43.11 19.36 -0.12
CA THR A 194 43.34 17.93 -0.34
C THR A 194 42.14 17.09 0.07
N HIS A 195 41.55 17.33 1.24
CA HIS A 195 40.38 16.58 1.72
C HIS A 195 39.15 16.84 0.84
N THR A 196 38.88 18.09 0.46
CA THR A 196 37.79 18.43 -0.47
C THR A 196 37.95 17.73 -1.81
N ASN A 197 39.14 17.71 -2.38
CA ASN A 197 39.38 17.02 -3.66
C ASN A 197 39.20 15.51 -3.52
N LYS A 198 39.76 14.89 -2.46
CA LYS A 198 39.58 13.45 -2.19
C LYS A 198 38.10 13.07 -2.08
N LEU A 199 37.32 13.86 -1.33
CA LEU A 199 35.88 13.65 -1.19
C LEU A 199 35.17 13.77 -2.54
N SER A 200 35.45 14.85 -3.29
CA SER A 200 34.83 15.10 -4.60
C SER A 200 35.14 13.99 -5.61
N ASP A 201 36.38 13.50 -5.63
CA ASP A 201 36.81 12.38 -6.49
C ASP A 201 36.07 11.08 -6.10
N ALA A 202 35.94 10.80 -4.80
CA ALA A 202 35.24 9.61 -4.30
C ALA A 202 33.73 9.65 -4.61
N VAL A 203 33.09 10.79 -4.41
CA VAL A 203 31.68 11.02 -4.77
C VAL A 203 31.48 10.85 -6.27
N SER A 204 32.36 11.45 -7.09
CA SER A 204 32.29 11.36 -8.55
C SER A 204 32.47 9.91 -9.03
N ALA A 205 33.41 9.17 -8.44
CA ALA A 205 33.62 7.76 -8.73
C ALA A 205 32.37 6.93 -8.40
N LEU A 206 31.77 7.15 -7.22
CA LEU A 206 30.56 6.46 -6.81
C LEU A 206 29.37 6.78 -7.72
N LYS A 207 29.11 8.06 -8.02
CA LYS A 207 28.05 8.47 -8.95
C LYS A 207 28.25 7.86 -10.34
N ASN A 208 29.49 7.79 -10.83
CA ASN A 208 29.78 7.10 -12.08
C ASN A 208 29.46 5.60 -11.99
N THR A 209 29.80 4.91 -10.90
CA THR A 209 29.43 3.49 -10.70
C THR A 209 27.92 3.29 -10.67
N LEU A 210 27.18 4.15 -9.96
CA LEU A 210 25.74 4.00 -9.79
C LEU A 210 24.93 4.39 -11.02
N TYR A 211 25.37 5.39 -11.78
CA TYR A 211 24.55 6.01 -12.83
C TYR A 211 25.14 5.91 -14.24
N SER A 212 26.37 5.41 -14.40
CA SER A 212 27.03 5.30 -15.71
C SER A 212 27.53 3.88 -15.99
N GLY A 213 27.12 3.31 -17.12
CA GLY A 213 27.63 2.04 -17.64
C GLY A 213 26.64 0.87 -17.57
N ASN A 214 27.16 -0.35 -17.80
CA ASN A 214 26.37 -1.58 -17.71
C ASN A 214 26.11 -1.91 -16.24
N GLY A 215 24.84 -1.97 -15.85
CA GLY A 215 24.46 -2.16 -14.44
C GLY A 215 24.23 -0.85 -13.68
N ALA A 216 24.16 0.29 -14.37
CA ALA A 216 23.67 1.52 -13.77
C ALA A 216 22.24 1.32 -13.23
N LEU A 217 21.96 1.94 -12.09
CA LEU A 217 20.63 1.96 -11.49
C LEU A 217 19.63 2.51 -12.51
N SER A 218 18.57 1.75 -12.74
CA SER A 218 17.53 2.10 -13.69
C SER A 218 16.21 2.29 -12.96
N LYS A 219 15.65 3.50 -13.08
CA LYS A 219 14.29 3.78 -12.61
C LYS A 219 13.24 2.96 -13.37
N ASP A 220 13.54 2.61 -14.63
CA ASP A 220 12.63 1.85 -15.48
C ASP A 220 12.49 0.42 -14.96
N ALA A 221 13.57 -0.18 -14.43
CA ALA A 221 13.52 -1.53 -13.85
C ALA A 221 12.59 -1.62 -12.62
N LEU A 222 12.62 -0.62 -11.73
CA LEU A 222 11.70 -0.53 -10.61
C LEU A 222 10.26 -0.23 -11.08
N SER A 223 10.11 0.67 -12.05
CA SER A 223 8.80 1.02 -12.62
C SER A 223 8.12 -0.19 -13.30
N ASP A 224 8.90 -0.99 -14.02
CA ASP A 224 8.46 -2.24 -14.64
C ASP A 224 8.10 -3.28 -13.57
N SER A 225 8.84 -3.33 -12.45
CA SER A 225 8.53 -4.23 -11.33
C SER A 225 7.20 -3.86 -10.65
N ILE A 226 6.94 -2.57 -10.42
CA ILE A 226 5.65 -2.08 -9.91
C ILE A 226 4.52 -2.47 -10.89
N THR A 227 4.73 -2.24 -12.19
CA THR A 227 3.75 -2.59 -13.23
C THR A 227 3.50 -4.09 -13.28
N ALA A 228 4.54 -4.91 -13.14
CA ALA A 228 4.43 -6.37 -13.09
C ALA A 228 3.66 -6.84 -11.85
N TYR A 229 3.85 -6.20 -10.70
CA TYR A 229 3.04 -6.44 -9.49
C TYR A 229 1.56 -6.09 -9.73
N GLN A 230 1.28 -4.88 -10.25
CA GLN A 230 -0.09 -4.42 -10.51
C GLN A 230 -0.85 -5.27 -11.53
N ASN A 231 -0.15 -5.85 -12.50
CA ASN A 231 -0.71 -6.78 -13.49
C ASN A 231 -0.69 -8.24 -13.03
N GLY A 232 -0.26 -8.50 -11.79
CA GLY A 232 -0.20 -9.81 -11.17
C GLY A 232 0.80 -10.81 -11.75
N SER A 233 1.78 -10.32 -12.52
CA SER A 233 2.92 -11.11 -13.02
C SER A 233 4.05 -11.24 -11.98
N LYS A 234 4.03 -10.42 -10.93
CA LYS A 234 4.87 -10.53 -9.73
C LYS A 234 3.97 -10.44 -8.49
N ASP A 235 4.37 -11.10 -7.43
CA ASP A 235 3.81 -10.88 -6.11
C ASP A 235 4.59 -9.79 -5.35
N GLU A 236 4.09 -9.43 -4.17
CA GLU A 236 4.72 -8.44 -3.30
C GLU A 236 6.15 -8.81 -2.90
N THR A 237 6.43 -10.10 -2.67
CA THR A 237 7.78 -10.57 -2.30
C THR A 237 8.78 -10.34 -3.43
N ALA A 238 8.38 -10.58 -4.68
CA ALA A 238 9.21 -10.31 -5.85
C ALA A 238 9.41 -8.81 -6.09
N LEU A 239 8.44 -7.96 -5.74
CA LEU A 239 8.61 -6.50 -5.74
C LEU A 239 9.63 -6.07 -4.66
N GLN A 240 9.49 -6.56 -3.43
CA GLN A 240 10.43 -6.29 -2.34
C GLN A 240 11.86 -6.72 -2.71
N SER A 241 12.02 -7.88 -3.35
CA SER A 241 13.34 -8.34 -3.81
C SER A 241 13.97 -7.36 -4.80
N SER A 242 13.15 -6.71 -5.64
CA SER A 242 13.63 -5.70 -6.60
C SER A 242 14.08 -4.40 -5.90
N ILE A 243 13.46 -4.06 -4.76
CA ILE A 243 13.88 -2.96 -3.88
C ILE A 243 15.22 -3.29 -3.24
N ASP A 244 15.34 -4.49 -2.67
CA ASP A 244 16.55 -4.96 -1.99
C ASP A 244 17.75 -5.02 -2.95
N ASP A 245 17.54 -5.44 -4.20
CA ASP A 245 18.57 -5.46 -5.25
C ASP A 245 19.10 -4.05 -5.57
N VAL A 246 18.24 -3.02 -5.56
CA VAL A 246 18.66 -1.63 -5.76
C VAL A 246 19.45 -1.12 -4.57
N ILE A 247 19.00 -1.41 -3.35
CA ILE A 247 19.71 -1.05 -2.11
C ILE A 247 21.09 -1.70 -2.08
N ALA A 248 21.20 -2.98 -2.45
CA ALA A 248 22.47 -3.70 -2.49
C ALA A 248 23.47 -3.07 -3.49
N GLN A 249 22.99 -2.68 -4.68
CA GLN A 249 23.78 -1.99 -5.69
C GLN A 249 24.35 -0.64 -5.23
N VAL A 250 23.71 0.01 -4.25
CA VAL A 250 24.21 1.26 -3.65
C VAL A 250 25.19 0.98 -2.51
N ASN A 251 24.85 0.07 -1.61
CA ASN A 251 25.62 -0.19 -0.39
C ASN A 251 27.02 -0.73 -0.68
N GLU A 252 27.17 -1.63 -1.66
CA GLU A 252 28.46 -2.23 -2.00
C GLU A 252 29.52 -1.18 -2.42
N PRO A 253 29.27 -0.31 -3.42
CA PRO A 253 30.25 0.69 -3.82
C PRO A 253 30.40 1.86 -2.83
N ALA A 254 29.39 2.16 -2.01
CA ALA A 254 29.42 3.26 -1.05
C ALA A 254 30.47 3.08 0.06
N ALA A 255 30.95 1.85 0.31
CA ALA A 255 32.03 1.57 1.25
C ALA A 255 33.31 2.36 0.96
N SER A 256 33.60 2.66 -0.32
CA SER A 256 34.77 3.44 -0.70
C SER A 256 34.65 4.92 -0.29
N LEU A 257 33.45 5.49 -0.41
CA LEU A 257 33.19 6.86 0.05
C LEU A 257 33.25 6.95 1.57
N LEU A 258 32.68 5.97 2.28
CA LEU A 258 32.78 5.86 3.73
C LEU A 258 34.24 5.82 4.21
N ALA A 259 35.09 5.04 3.53
CA ALA A 259 36.51 4.96 3.86
C ALA A 259 37.22 6.31 3.73
N VAL A 260 36.92 7.09 2.69
CA VAL A 260 37.48 8.43 2.50
C VAL A 260 37.00 9.39 3.59
N ILE A 261 35.72 9.34 3.98
CA ILE A 261 35.20 10.19 5.07
C ILE A 261 35.83 9.81 6.41
N ASN A 262 36.06 8.54 6.66
CA ASN A 262 36.76 8.08 7.86
C ASN A 262 38.25 8.47 7.85
N GLU A 263 38.92 8.46 6.71
CA GLU A 263 40.28 9.03 6.60
C GLU A 263 40.29 10.52 6.92
N ILE A 264 39.28 11.27 6.46
CA ILE A 264 39.13 12.69 6.78
C ILE A 264 38.90 12.86 8.29
N SER A 265 38.05 12.04 8.91
CA SER A 265 37.69 12.19 10.33
C SER A 265 38.87 12.01 11.29
N GLU A 266 39.89 11.23 10.91
CA GLU A 266 41.12 11.02 11.70
C GLU A 266 41.90 12.31 11.98
N ALA A 267 41.69 13.37 11.19
CA ALA A 267 42.37 14.65 11.40
C ALA A 267 41.86 15.43 12.62
N SER A 268 40.74 15.05 13.23
CA SER A 268 40.19 15.72 14.42
C SER A 268 39.48 14.78 15.38
N GLY A 269 39.63 15.03 16.68
CA GLY A 269 38.85 14.36 17.72
C GLY A 269 37.38 14.81 17.80
N ASN A 270 36.99 15.85 17.05
CA ASN A 270 35.64 16.40 17.05
C ASN A 270 34.75 15.83 15.92
N THR A 271 35.34 15.07 15.00
CA THR A 271 34.63 14.37 13.93
C THR A 271 34.69 12.87 14.20
N PRO A 272 33.57 12.23 14.57
CA PRO A 272 33.56 10.80 14.85
C PRO A 272 33.83 10.00 13.57
N ALA A 273 34.42 8.81 13.71
CA ALA A 273 34.41 7.84 12.62
C ALA A 273 32.99 7.29 12.41
N LEU A 274 32.59 7.15 11.16
CA LEU A 274 31.34 6.59 10.71
C LEU A 274 31.45 5.05 10.66
N PRO A 275 30.67 4.30 11.48
CA PRO A 275 30.81 2.85 11.61
C PRO A 275 30.37 2.07 10.36
N SER A 276 29.34 2.55 9.66
CA SER A 276 28.81 1.90 8.46
C SER A 276 28.05 2.88 7.58
N TYR A 277 27.78 2.53 6.33
CA TYR A 277 26.82 3.25 5.50
C TYR A 277 25.88 2.21 4.89
N LYS A 278 24.61 2.25 5.29
CA LYS A 278 23.60 1.28 4.90
C LYS A 278 22.35 2.03 4.53
N VAL A 279 22.11 2.14 3.23
CA VAL A 279 20.89 2.72 2.69
C VAL A 279 19.69 1.95 3.21
N THR A 280 18.78 2.69 3.83
CA THR A 280 17.43 2.27 4.16
C THR A 280 16.44 3.09 3.35
N VAL A 281 15.25 2.52 3.15
CA VAL A 281 14.16 3.17 2.43
C VAL A 281 12.92 3.17 3.32
N SER A 282 12.23 4.29 3.37
CA SER A 282 10.88 4.41 3.88
C SER A 282 9.94 4.77 2.74
N SER A 283 8.64 4.89 3.03
CA SER A 283 7.66 5.40 2.07
C SER A 283 7.91 6.86 1.65
N GLU A 284 8.74 7.60 2.40
CA GLU A 284 8.93 9.04 2.23
C GLU A 284 10.35 9.42 1.80
N ALA A 285 11.37 8.64 2.19
CA ALA A 285 12.76 9.03 2.00
C ALA A 285 13.70 7.83 1.91
N VAL A 286 14.91 8.13 1.41
CA VAL A 286 16.04 7.20 1.33
C VAL A 286 17.20 7.82 2.10
N SER A 287 17.82 7.10 3.03
CA SER A 287 19.00 7.58 3.77
C SER A 287 19.94 6.44 4.14
N GLY A 288 21.24 6.69 4.16
CA GLY A 288 22.22 5.75 4.70
C GLY A 288 22.45 5.81 6.21
N PHE A 289 21.81 6.76 6.88
CA PHE A 289 21.96 7.01 8.33
C PHE A 289 20.67 6.80 9.12
N ILE A 290 19.54 7.31 8.62
CA ILE A 290 18.24 7.09 9.26
C ILE A 290 17.87 5.61 9.09
N GLY A 291 17.38 4.95 10.15
CA GLY A 291 17.07 3.52 10.15
C GLY A 291 18.29 2.60 10.32
N ASN A 292 19.51 3.13 10.32
CA ASN A 292 20.72 2.37 10.58
C ASN A 292 21.05 2.38 12.08
N SER A 293 20.93 1.21 12.72
CA SER A 293 21.11 1.06 14.17
C SER A 293 22.52 1.38 14.69
N ASP A 294 23.50 1.51 13.80
CA ASP A 294 24.84 1.96 14.16
C ASP A 294 24.87 3.47 14.54
N TYR A 295 23.84 4.24 14.16
CA TYR A 295 23.75 5.70 14.36
C TYR A 295 22.68 6.16 15.34
N GLY A 296 21.69 5.33 15.64
CA GLY A 296 20.52 5.76 16.40
C GLY A 296 19.43 4.70 16.48
N GLN A 297 18.25 5.14 16.90
CA GLN A 297 17.08 4.28 17.03
C GLN A 297 15.78 5.07 16.82
N TRP A 298 14.69 4.37 16.53
CA TRP A 298 13.36 4.94 16.50
C TRP A 298 12.79 5.09 17.91
N GLU A 299 12.34 6.29 18.25
CA GLU A 299 11.54 6.59 19.44
C GLU A 299 10.14 7.01 19.00
N GLY A 300 9.24 6.03 18.92
CA GLY A 300 7.95 6.21 18.25
C GLY A 300 8.16 6.43 16.75
N GLU A 301 7.69 7.55 16.22
CA GLU A 301 7.79 7.93 14.80
C GLU A 301 8.99 8.82 14.49
N THR A 302 9.84 9.12 15.48
CA THR A 302 11.00 10.00 15.31
C THR A 302 12.29 9.21 15.41
N TRP A 303 13.19 9.43 14.46
CA TRP A 303 14.55 8.89 14.52
C TRP A 303 15.40 9.75 15.45
N VAL A 304 16.05 9.12 16.42
CA VAL A 304 16.93 9.78 17.39
C VAL A 304 18.35 9.30 17.16
N PHE A 305 19.24 10.22 16.80
CA PHE A 305 20.67 9.94 16.65
C PHE A 305 21.33 9.80 18.02
N ALA A 306 22.34 8.93 18.11
CA ALA A 306 23.19 8.87 19.29
C ALA A 306 24.03 10.15 19.41
N ASP A 307 24.34 10.57 20.65
CA ASP A 307 25.01 11.85 20.95
C ASP A 307 26.31 12.07 20.15
N ASN A 308 27.05 10.99 19.89
CA ASN A 308 28.29 11.05 19.14
C ASN A 308 28.11 11.29 17.64
N TYR A 309 26.87 11.31 17.11
CA TYR A 309 26.54 11.50 15.71
C TYR A 309 25.62 12.70 15.44
N SER A 310 25.58 13.69 16.34
CA SER A 310 24.76 14.92 16.16
C SER A 310 25.09 15.67 14.85
N ILE A 311 26.32 15.57 14.36
CA ILE A 311 26.70 16.15 13.05
C ILE A 311 26.04 15.44 11.87
N VAL A 312 25.77 14.14 12.01
CA VAL A 312 25.06 13.33 11.00
C VAL A 312 23.58 13.71 11.01
N GLU A 313 23.02 14.02 12.17
CA GLU A 313 21.65 14.54 12.30
C GLU A 313 21.46 15.81 11.46
N ASP A 314 22.34 16.79 11.59
CA ASP A 314 22.27 18.03 10.81
C ASP A 314 22.34 17.77 9.29
N ALA A 315 23.23 16.87 8.86
CA ALA A 315 23.37 16.52 7.44
C ALA A 315 22.15 15.75 6.89
N ALA A 316 21.60 14.82 7.68
CA ALA A 316 20.44 14.00 7.32
C ALA A 316 19.11 14.78 7.39
N SER A 317 19.05 15.87 8.17
CA SER A 317 17.86 16.72 8.35
C SER A 317 17.85 17.98 7.48
N THR A 318 18.89 18.21 6.67
CA THR A 318 18.98 19.39 5.80
C THR A 318 17.93 19.31 4.66
N PRO A 319 17.23 20.41 4.28
CA PRO A 319 15.97 20.40 3.49
C PRO A 319 16.06 19.98 2.02
N CYS A 320 17.10 19.28 1.60
CA CYS A 320 17.14 18.63 0.29
C CYS A 320 16.34 17.31 0.27
N PHE A 321 15.63 17.00 1.36
CA PHE A 321 14.88 15.77 1.64
C PHE A 321 13.36 16.00 1.82
N GLN A 322 12.77 17.06 1.25
CA GLN A 322 11.32 17.22 1.09
C GLN A 322 10.94 17.60 -0.34
#